data_AF-A0A8S3VA68-F1
#
_entry.id   AF-A0A8S3VA68-F1
#
_cell.length_a   1.000
_cell.length_b   1.000
_cell.length_c   1.000
_cell.angle_alpha   90.00
_cell.angle_beta   90.00
_cell.angle_gamma   90.00
#
_symmetry.space_group_name_H-M   'P 1'
#
loop_
_entity.id
_entity.type
_entity.pdbx_description
1 polymer ?
#
loop_
_entity_poly.entity_id
_entity_poly.type
_entity_poly.pdbx_seq_one_letter_code
_entity_poly.pdbx_strand_id
1 'polypeptide(L)'
;MRFIANCRSLLENRKYQHLEVDKIQNASLVLIRNVQQTIFMNEIRNIVSKDTNRLPIVRQLRLYIDEKGLLRSGGRIDNALVSETVKYPYLLPKKHPLTTLIILDAHKLQNHSGINGTITLIQQTYWIPKIRQRVKTALRNCIPCRKIISRPYVAPDPPPLPKDRRVEDPPSWSRQQSRGRIGCSLRCVMNREKILLYKWMI
;
A
#
# COMPACT_ATOMS: atom_id res chain seq x y z
N MET A 1 -32.28 -1.26 0.33
CA MET A 1 -31.24 -0.20 0.32
C MET A 1 -31.91 1.16 0.54
N ARG A 2 -31.51 1.92 1.56
CA ARG A 2 -32.13 3.22 1.90
C ARG A 2 -32.09 4.21 0.73
N PHE A 3 -30.96 4.27 0.02
CA PHE A 3 -30.81 5.13 -1.15
C PHE A 3 -31.88 4.84 -2.21
N ILE A 4 -32.01 3.57 -2.62
CA ILE A 4 -33.01 3.15 -3.62
C ILE A 4 -34.45 3.46 -3.12
N ALA A 5 -34.72 3.22 -1.83
CA ALA A 5 -36.02 3.54 -1.24
C ALA A 5 -36.31 5.05 -1.27
N ASN A 6 -35.31 5.88 -0.92
CA ASN A 6 -35.42 7.35 -0.94
C ASN A 6 -35.54 7.92 -2.36
N CYS A 7 -34.89 7.29 -3.36
CA CYS A 7 -35.06 7.67 -4.77
C CYS A 7 -36.47 7.37 -5.29
N ARG A 8 -37.16 6.39 -4.70
CA ARG A 8 -38.54 6.00 -5.06
C ARG A 8 -39.60 6.70 -4.21
N SER A 9 -39.21 7.50 -3.22
CA SER A 9 -40.13 8.20 -2.32
C SER A 9 -40.14 9.70 -2.59
N LEU A 10 -41.29 10.33 -2.31
CA LEU A 10 -41.40 11.79 -2.21
C LEU A 10 -40.45 12.34 -1.13
N LEU A 11 -40.08 13.61 -1.27
CA LEU A 11 -39.07 14.27 -0.42
C LEU A 11 -39.41 14.15 1.07
N GLU A 12 -40.67 14.32 1.43
CA GLU A 12 -41.22 14.25 2.79
C GLU A 12 -41.05 12.86 3.43
N ASN A 13 -41.05 11.80 2.62
CA ASN A 13 -40.96 10.41 3.07
C ASN A 13 -39.52 9.87 3.08
N ARG A 14 -38.53 10.69 2.70
CA ARG A 14 -37.13 10.27 2.68
C ARG A 14 -36.61 10.10 4.09
N LYS A 15 -35.97 8.97 4.35
CA LYS A 15 -35.38 8.67 5.65
C LYS A 15 -33.95 9.21 5.70
N TYR A 16 -33.69 10.12 6.65
CA TYR A 16 -32.38 10.73 6.90
C TYR A 16 -31.70 10.28 8.20
N GLN A 17 -32.29 9.33 8.94
CA GLN A 17 -31.78 8.82 10.23
C GLN A 17 -30.36 8.22 10.15
N HIS A 18 -29.74 7.95 11.30
CA HIS A 18 -28.42 7.32 11.37
C HIS A 18 -28.35 5.97 10.65
N LEU A 19 -27.17 5.64 10.09
CA LEU A 19 -26.92 4.37 9.40
C LEU A 19 -26.51 3.32 10.44
N GLU A 20 -27.45 2.46 10.82
CA GLU A 20 -27.16 1.28 11.64
C GLU A 20 -26.16 0.33 10.94
N VAL A 21 -25.34 -0.32 11.76
CA VAL A 21 -24.35 -1.32 11.32
C VAL A 21 -25.00 -2.42 10.47
N ASP A 22 -26.17 -2.90 10.88
CA ASP A 22 -26.90 -3.95 10.15
C ASP A 22 -27.31 -3.50 8.75
N LYS A 23 -27.65 -2.22 8.57
CA LYS A 23 -27.98 -1.67 7.24
C LYS A 23 -26.75 -1.63 6.34
N ILE A 24 -25.57 -1.34 6.90
CA ILE A 24 -24.30 -1.34 6.17
C ILE A 24 -23.90 -2.76 5.77
N GLN A 25 -24.02 -3.72 6.69
CA GLN A 25 -23.76 -5.13 6.41
C GLN A 25 -24.75 -5.68 5.36
N ASN A 26 -26.03 -5.39 5.49
CA ASN A 26 -27.02 -5.79 4.49
C ASN A 26 -26.75 -5.15 3.11
N ALA A 27 -26.31 -3.89 3.10
CA ALA A 27 -25.93 -3.21 1.87
C ALA A 27 -24.74 -3.89 1.18
N SER A 28 -23.71 -4.27 1.93
CA SER A 28 -22.54 -4.97 1.37
C SER A 28 -22.92 -6.35 0.83
N LEU A 29 -23.77 -7.11 1.52
CA LEU A 29 -24.28 -8.40 1.06
C LEU A 29 -25.08 -8.27 -0.25
N VAL A 30 -25.90 -7.23 -0.39
CA VAL A 30 -26.64 -6.97 -1.64
C VAL A 30 -25.69 -6.69 -2.81
N LEU A 31 -24.63 -5.91 -2.59
CA LEU A 31 -23.62 -5.66 -3.62
C LEU A 31 -22.92 -6.96 -4.05
N ILE A 32 -22.54 -7.80 -3.08
CA ILE A 32 -21.91 -9.09 -3.36
C ILE A 32 -22.87 -9.98 -4.16
N ARG A 33 -24.15 -10.06 -3.76
CA ARG A 33 -25.16 -10.85 -4.47
C ARG A 33 -25.29 -10.42 -5.93
N ASN A 34 -25.39 -9.12 -6.19
CA ASN A 34 -25.47 -8.59 -7.56
C ASN A 34 -24.25 -8.97 -8.40
N VAL A 35 -23.05 -8.84 -7.82
CA VAL A 35 -21.80 -9.21 -8.51
C VAL A 35 -21.74 -10.71 -8.80
N GLN A 36 -22.21 -11.55 -7.87
CA GLN A 36 -22.25 -12.98 -8.07
C GLN A 36 -23.27 -13.39 -9.13
N GLN A 37 -24.46 -12.82 -9.12
CA GLN A 37 -25.50 -13.09 -10.11
C GLN A 37 -25.10 -12.69 -11.53
N THR A 38 -24.32 -11.61 -11.67
CA THR A 38 -23.84 -11.12 -12.96
C THR A 38 -22.68 -11.92 -13.51
N ILE A 39 -21.70 -12.30 -12.68
CA ILE A 39 -20.46 -12.95 -13.15
C ILE A 39 -20.53 -14.47 -13.03
N PHE A 40 -21.11 -15.01 -11.96
CA PHE A 40 -21.16 -16.46 -11.69
C PHE A 40 -22.52 -17.06 -12.03
N MET A 41 -23.21 -16.50 -13.03
CA MET A 41 -24.57 -16.94 -13.38
C MET A 41 -24.60 -18.42 -13.81
N ASN A 42 -23.58 -18.87 -14.54
CA ASN A 42 -23.50 -20.25 -15.03
C ASN A 42 -23.25 -21.23 -13.88
N GLU A 43 -22.38 -20.88 -12.95
CA GLU A 43 -22.08 -21.65 -11.74
C GLU A 43 -23.29 -21.74 -10.83
N ILE A 44 -24.02 -20.63 -10.64
CA ILE A 44 -25.25 -20.60 -9.86
C ILE A 44 -26.30 -21.52 -10.50
N ARG A 45 -26.52 -21.42 -11.82
CA ARG A 45 -27.46 -22.31 -12.53
C ARG A 45 -27.07 -23.78 -12.37
N ASN A 46 -25.79 -24.12 -12.53
CA ASN A 46 -25.27 -25.49 -12.42
C ASN A 46 -25.46 -26.08 -11.01
N ILE A 47 -25.40 -25.24 -9.96
CA ILE A 47 -25.68 -25.66 -8.58
C ILE A 47 -27.18 -25.88 -8.38
N VAL A 48 -28.02 -24.97 -8.88
CA VAL A 48 -29.48 -25.01 -8.70
C VAL A 48 -30.12 -26.15 -9.49
N SER A 49 -29.69 -26.40 -10.74
CA SER A 49 -30.19 -27.48 -11.60
C SER A 49 -29.79 -28.87 -11.10
N LYS A 50 -28.87 -28.96 -10.13
CA LYS A 50 -28.24 -30.21 -9.68
C LYS A 50 -27.70 -31.05 -10.86
N ASP A 51 -27.12 -30.37 -11.85
CA ASP A 51 -26.55 -31.05 -13.02
C ASP A 51 -25.56 -32.14 -12.60
N THR A 52 -25.66 -33.29 -13.25
CA THR A 52 -24.74 -34.42 -13.05
C THR A 52 -23.31 -34.05 -13.41
N ASN A 53 -23.14 -33.13 -14.38
CA ASN A 53 -21.84 -32.60 -14.78
C ASN A 53 -21.55 -31.24 -14.11
N ARG A 54 -21.14 -31.28 -12.84
CA ARG A 54 -20.76 -30.05 -12.13
C ARG A 54 -19.51 -29.42 -12.74
N LEU A 55 -19.54 -28.10 -12.92
CA LEU A 55 -18.41 -27.33 -13.44
C LEU A 55 -17.15 -27.56 -12.57
N PRO A 56 -15.93 -27.58 -13.17
CA PRO A 56 -14.69 -27.85 -12.43
C PRO A 56 -14.50 -26.95 -11.20
N ILE A 57 -14.80 -25.66 -11.33
CA ILE A 57 -14.70 -24.68 -10.24
C ILE A 57 -15.67 -24.98 -9.09
N VAL A 58 -16.89 -25.41 -9.41
CA VAL A 58 -17.94 -25.78 -8.43
C VAL A 58 -17.49 -27.00 -7.63
N ARG A 59 -16.92 -28.00 -8.30
CA ARG A 59 -16.38 -29.21 -7.64
C ARG A 59 -15.14 -28.90 -6.80
N GLN A 60 -14.19 -28.15 -7.35
CA GLN A 60 -12.91 -27.87 -6.70
C GLN A 60 -13.07 -27.02 -5.44
N LEU A 61 -13.95 -26.02 -5.49
CA LEU A 61 -14.18 -25.10 -4.37
C LEU A 61 -15.38 -25.50 -3.49
N ARG A 62 -16.01 -26.66 -3.78
CA ARG A 62 -17.22 -27.15 -3.10
C ARG A 62 -18.26 -26.03 -2.95
N LEU A 63 -18.55 -25.33 -4.06
CA LEU A 63 -19.41 -24.16 -4.03
C LEU A 63 -20.83 -24.53 -3.65
N TYR A 64 -21.45 -23.73 -2.81
CA TYR A 64 -22.85 -23.87 -2.43
C TYR A 64 -23.52 -22.51 -2.25
N ILE A 65 -24.84 -22.50 -2.27
CA ILE A 65 -25.65 -21.30 -2.07
C ILE A 65 -26.14 -21.30 -0.62
N ASP A 66 -25.83 -20.23 0.10
CA ASP A 66 -26.28 -19.98 1.47
C ASP A 66 -27.78 -19.65 1.51
N GLU A 67 -28.39 -19.69 2.70
CA GLU A 67 -29.80 -19.30 2.94
C GLU A 67 -30.09 -17.87 2.46
N LYS A 68 -29.06 -17.02 2.47
CA LYS A 68 -29.10 -15.64 1.97
C LYS A 68 -28.96 -15.56 0.43
N GLY A 69 -28.98 -16.68 -0.30
CA GLY A 69 -28.82 -16.69 -1.75
C GLY A 69 -27.45 -16.20 -2.23
N LEU A 70 -26.40 -16.39 -1.41
CA LEU A 70 -25.04 -15.97 -1.70
C LEU A 70 -24.17 -17.19 -2.00
N LEU A 71 -23.30 -17.06 -2.99
CA LEU A 71 -22.37 -18.12 -3.39
C LEU A 71 -21.18 -18.15 -2.44
N ARG A 72 -21.00 -19.26 -1.73
CA ARG A 72 -19.92 -19.49 -0.77
C ARG A 72 -19.02 -20.63 -1.21
N SER A 73 -17.76 -20.58 -0.77
CA SER A 73 -16.79 -21.66 -0.95
C SER A 73 -16.79 -22.56 0.28
N GLY A 74 -16.95 -23.87 0.06
CA GLY A 74 -16.65 -24.89 1.06
C GLY A 74 -15.14 -25.13 1.19
N GLY A 75 -14.72 -25.78 2.28
CA GLY A 75 -13.30 -25.94 2.57
C GLY A 75 -12.93 -27.19 3.37
N ARG A 76 -11.69 -27.21 3.84
CA ARG A 76 -11.12 -28.26 4.72
C ARG A 76 -11.20 -27.88 6.21
N ILE A 77 -11.71 -26.68 6.50
CA ILE A 77 -11.67 -26.02 7.81
C ILE A 77 -13.02 -26.16 8.52
N ASP A 78 -13.85 -27.13 8.10
CA ASP A 78 -15.21 -27.35 8.62
C ASP A 78 -15.21 -27.56 10.15
N ASN A 79 -14.21 -28.30 10.66
CA ASN A 79 -14.10 -28.65 12.08
C ASN A 79 -13.36 -27.62 12.94
N ALA A 80 -12.86 -26.52 12.37
CA ALA A 80 -12.12 -25.53 13.16
C ALA A 80 -13.05 -24.69 14.05
N LEU A 81 -12.54 -24.19 15.17
CA LEU A 81 -13.31 -23.38 16.12
C LEU A 81 -13.25 -21.89 15.72
N VAL A 82 -13.76 -21.57 14.53
CA VAL A 82 -13.75 -20.23 13.93
C VAL A 82 -15.17 -19.87 13.44
N SER A 83 -15.45 -18.59 13.24
CA SER A 83 -16.74 -18.14 12.72
C SER A 83 -17.06 -18.76 11.35
N GLU A 84 -18.35 -18.98 11.07
CA GLU A 84 -18.81 -19.55 9.81
C GLU A 84 -18.40 -18.74 8.59
N THR A 85 -18.28 -17.42 8.72
CA THR A 85 -17.78 -16.55 7.64
C THR A 85 -16.36 -16.87 7.22
N VAL A 86 -15.51 -17.29 8.16
CA VAL A 86 -14.12 -17.69 7.90
C VAL A 86 -14.07 -19.10 7.34
N LYS A 87 -14.91 -20.01 7.85
CA LYS A 87 -15.03 -21.37 7.31
C LYS A 87 -15.50 -21.38 5.86
N TYR A 88 -16.51 -20.55 5.59
CA TYR A 88 -17.24 -20.51 4.33
C TYR A 88 -17.27 -19.11 3.73
N PRO A 89 -16.13 -18.64 3.20
CA PRO A 89 -16.00 -17.30 2.65
C PRO A 89 -16.86 -17.10 1.38
N TYR A 90 -17.29 -15.85 1.15
CA TYR A 90 -18.06 -15.49 -0.03
C TYR A 90 -17.19 -15.48 -1.29
N LEU A 91 -17.67 -16.09 -2.37
CA LEU A 91 -16.92 -16.11 -3.62
C LEU A 91 -16.97 -14.73 -4.30
N LEU A 92 -15.81 -14.16 -4.60
CA LEU A 92 -15.71 -12.90 -5.33
C LEU A 92 -14.88 -13.05 -6.62
N PRO A 93 -15.27 -12.35 -7.69
CA PRO A 93 -14.55 -12.39 -8.95
C PRO A 93 -13.22 -11.65 -8.83
N LYS A 94 -12.18 -12.15 -9.50
CA LYS A 94 -10.84 -11.54 -9.52
C LYS A 94 -10.85 -10.13 -10.12
N LYS A 95 -11.57 -9.94 -11.24
CA LYS A 95 -11.59 -8.71 -12.03
C LYS A 95 -12.93 -8.01 -11.88
N HIS A 96 -13.11 -7.29 -10.78
CA HIS A 96 -14.29 -6.45 -10.59
C HIS A 96 -13.94 -5.20 -9.75
N PRO A 97 -14.59 -4.05 -10.00
CA PRO A 97 -14.39 -2.85 -9.18
C PRO A 97 -14.63 -3.10 -7.69
N LEU A 98 -15.71 -3.81 -7.33
CA LEU A 98 -16.04 -4.17 -5.94
C LEU A 98 -14.87 -4.90 -5.24
N THR A 99 -14.29 -5.91 -5.89
CA THR A 99 -13.14 -6.65 -5.36
C THR A 99 -11.95 -5.74 -5.09
N THR A 100 -11.75 -4.73 -5.94
CA THR A 100 -10.66 -3.75 -5.78
C THR A 100 -10.90 -2.85 -4.59
N LEU A 101 -12.14 -2.39 -4.41
CA LEU A 101 -12.55 -1.59 -3.27
C LEU A 101 -12.36 -2.36 -1.96
N ILE A 102 -12.80 -3.62 -1.91
CA ILE A 102 -12.61 -4.50 -0.74
C ILE A 102 -11.12 -4.68 -0.42
N ILE A 103 -10.28 -4.89 -1.43
CA ILE A 103 -8.83 -5.01 -1.23
C ILE A 103 -8.23 -3.73 -0.65
N LEU A 104 -8.62 -2.56 -1.19
CA LEU A 104 -8.10 -1.28 -0.73
C LEU A 104 -8.59 -0.93 0.68
N ASP A 105 -9.82 -1.32 1.02
CA ASP A 105 -10.38 -1.15 2.36
C ASP A 105 -9.64 -2.02 3.38
N ALA A 106 -9.50 -3.32 3.09
CA ALA A 106 -8.70 -4.24 3.91
C ALA A 106 -7.25 -3.77 4.07
N HIS A 107 -6.67 -3.15 3.04
CA HIS A 107 -5.33 -2.57 3.10
C HIS A 107 -5.22 -1.37 4.04
N LYS A 108 -6.23 -0.51 4.07
CA LYS A 108 -6.30 0.60 5.03
C LYS A 108 -6.51 0.09 6.45
N LEU A 109 -7.41 -0.88 6.64
CA LEU A 109 -7.68 -1.49 7.95
C LEU A 109 -6.43 -2.16 8.56
N GLN A 110 -5.61 -2.79 7.73
CA GLN A 110 -4.32 -3.36 8.14
C GLN A 110 -3.18 -2.33 8.18
N ASN A 111 -3.50 -1.04 8.27
CA ASN A 111 -2.54 0.06 8.40
C ASN A 111 -1.39 -0.01 7.39
N HIS A 112 -1.73 -0.37 6.15
CA HIS A 112 -0.78 -0.55 5.06
C HIS A 112 0.28 -1.67 5.22
N SER A 113 0.03 -2.71 6.03
CA SER A 113 0.93 -3.84 6.36
C SER A 113 1.31 -4.80 5.19
N GLY A 114 1.21 -4.34 3.94
CA GLY A 114 1.69 -5.06 2.76
C GLY A 114 0.74 -6.13 2.21
N ILE A 115 1.29 -7.04 1.39
CA ILE A 115 0.50 -8.00 0.60
C ILE A 115 -0.05 -9.14 1.46
N ASN A 116 0.76 -9.72 2.34
CA ASN A 116 0.33 -10.91 3.08
C ASN A 116 -0.73 -10.56 4.12
N GLY A 117 -0.54 -9.49 4.90
CA GLY A 117 -1.53 -9.05 5.90
C GLY A 117 -2.88 -8.66 5.29
N THR A 118 -2.88 -8.11 4.09
CA THR A 118 -4.13 -7.82 3.37
C THR A 118 -4.83 -9.07 2.88
N ILE A 119 -4.09 -10.04 2.34
CA ILE A 119 -4.65 -11.33 1.93
C ILE A 119 -5.25 -12.06 3.13
N THR A 120 -4.57 -12.11 4.27
CA THR A 120 -5.07 -12.81 5.46
C THR A 120 -6.38 -12.21 5.97
N LEU A 121 -6.49 -10.88 6.03
CA LEU A 121 -7.74 -10.22 6.41
C LEU A 121 -8.88 -10.52 5.42
N ILE A 122 -8.58 -10.48 4.12
CA ILE A 122 -9.60 -10.75 3.09
C ILE A 122 -10.07 -12.21 3.14
N GLN A 123 -9.15 -13.17 3.34
CA GLN A 123 -9.47 -14.60 3.37
C GLN A 123 -10.36 -15.00 4.55
N GLN A 124 -10.46 -14.18 5.59
CA GLN A 124 -11.42 -14.38 6.69
C GLN A 124 -12.88 -14.18 6.26
N THR A 125 -13.14 -13.55 5.13
CA THR A 125 -14.51 -13.20 4.69
C THR A 125 -14.79 -13.52 3.23
N TYR A 126 -13.77 -13.48 2.37
CA TYR A 126 -13.91 -13.60 0.92
C TYR A 126 -12.91 -14.57 0.31
N TRP A 127 -13.38 -15.33 -0.68
CA TRP A 127 -12.56 -16.17 -1.53
C TRP A 127 -12.42 -15.53 -2.91
N ILE A 128 -11.20 -15.12 -3.28
CA ILE A 128 -10.89 -14.50 -4.56
C ILE A 128 -9.89 -15.37 -5.33
N PRO A 129 -10.23 -15.86 -6.55
CA PRO A 129 -9.30 -16.60 -7.38
C PRO A 129 -8.04 -15.79 -7.71
N LYS A 130 -6.85 -16.37 -7.50
CA LYS A 130 -5.55 -15.72 -7.73
C LYS A 130 -5.42 -14.37 -6.98
N ILE A 131 -5.91 -14.33 -5.73
CA ILE A 131 -5.95 -13.11 -4.88
C ILE A 131 -4.62 -12.37 -4.82
N ARG A 132 -3.49 -13.08 -4.64
CA ARG A 132 -2.15 -12.49 -4.51
C ARG A 132 -1.80 -11.58 -5.69
N GLN A 133 -2.14 -11.99 -6.91
CA GLN A 133 -1.91 -11.18 -8.10
C GLN A 133 -2.76 -9.91 -8.07
N ARG A 134 -4.04 -10.02 -7.72
CA ARG A 134 -4.96 -8.88 -7.69
C ARG A 134 -4.57 -7.87 -6.62
N VAL A 135 -4.23 -8.36 -5.43
CA VAL A 135 -3.77 -7.56 -4.29
C VAL A 135 -2.48 -6.82 -4.64
N LYS A 136 -1.49 -7.50 -5.22
CA LYS A 136 -0.25 -6.86 -5.69
C LYS A 136 -0.51 -5.71 -6.65
N THR A 137 -1.43 -5.88 -7.61
CA THR A 137 -1.80 -4.80 -8.55
C THR A 137 -2.49 -3.63 -7.84
N ALA A 138 -3.43 -3.91 -6.93
CA ALA A 138 -4.16 -2.85 -6.20
C ALA A 138 -3.22 -2.02 -5.30
N LEU A 139 -2.31 -2.69 -4.59
CA LEU A 139 -1.36 -2.06 -3.67
C LEU A 139 -0.33 -1.18 -4.37
N ARG A 140 0.11 -1.56 -5.59
CA ARG A 140 1.00 -0.74 -6.41
C ARG A 140 0.42 0.64 -6.73
N ASN A 141 -0.91 0.73 -6.82
CA ASN A 141 -1.63 1.97 -7.08
C ASN A 141 -2.00 2.73 -5.80
N CYS A 142 -1.65 2.20 -4.63
CA CYS A 142 -1.92 2.85 -3.35
C CYS A 142 -0.97 4.03 -3.15
N ILE A 143 -1.53 5.25 -3.15
CA ILE A 143 -0.77 6.51 -3.01
C ILE A 143 0.11 6.55 -1.75
N PRO A 144 -0.39 6.27 -0.52
CA PRO A 144 0.46 6.34 0.67
C PRO A 144 1.61 5.33 0.61
N CYS A 145 1.36 4.09 0.20
CA CYS A 145 2.42 3.10 0.01
C CYS A 145 3.43 3.51 -1.05
N ARG A 146 2.98 4.11 -2.15
CA ARG A 146 3.86 4.59 -3.21
C ARG A 146 4.78 5.71 -2.72
N LYS A 147 4.27 6.62 -1.87
CA LYS A 147 5.08 7.68 -1.25
C LYS A 147 6.12 7.14 -0.27
N ILE A 148 5.76 6.11 0.50
CA ILE A 148 6.67 5.47 1.47
C ILE A 148 7.78 4.69 0.75
N ILE A 149 7.43 3.99 -0.35
CA ILE A 149 8.36 3.13 -1.10
C ILE A 149 9.18 3.94 -2.13
N SER A 150 8.71 5.12 -2.56
CA SER A 150 9.41 5.91 -3.58
C SER A 150 10.82 6.29 -3.12
N ARG A 151 11.76 6.22 -4.06
CA ARG A 151 13.13 6.66 -3.81
C ARG A 151 13.13 8.15 -3.44
N PRO A 152 13.95 8.57 -2.47
CA PRO A 152 14.13 9.98 -2.19
C PRO A 152 14.67 10.68 -3.46
N TYR A 153 14.43 11.98 -3.53
CA TYR A 153 15.09 12.81 -4.54
C TYR A 153 16.60 12.67 -4.39
N VAL A 154 17.27 12.27 -5.46
CA VAL A 154 18.73 12.23 -5.51
C VAL A 154 19.17 13.67 -5.76
N ALA A 155 19.75 14.30 -4.73
CA ALA A 155 20.32 15.63 -4.89
C ALA A 155 21.44 15.56 -5.96
N PRO A 156 21.53 16.55 -6.86
CA PRO A 156 22.66 16.66 -7.76
C PRO A 156 23.95 16.83 -6.95
N ASP A 157 25.09 16.48 -7.55
CA ASP A 157 26.39 16.72 -6.93
C ASP A 157 26.50 18.20 -6.55
N PRO A 158 26.94 18.50 -5.30
CA PRO A 158 27.07 19.87 -4.87
C PRO A 158 28.08 20.60 -5.77
N PRO A 159 27.86 21.89 -6.07
CA PRO A 159 28.82 22.66 -6.86
C PRO A 159 30.18 22.70 -6.14
N PRO A 160 31.29 22.82 -6.90
CA PRO A 160 32.61 22.94 -6.30
C PRO A 160 32.65 24.14 -5.35
N LEU A 161 33.24 23.95 -4.17
CA LEU A 161 33.38 25.03 -3.18
C LEU A 161 34.11 26.24 -3.78
N PRO A 162 33.71 27.48 -3.43
CA PRO A 162 34.42 28.69 -3.81
C PRO A 162 35.91 28.60 -3.45
N LYS A 163 36.77 29.22 -4.28
CA LYS A 163 38.23 29.21 -4.07
C LYS A 163 38.62 29.81 -2.72
N ASP A 164 37.91 30.85 -2.28
CA ASP A 164 38.15 31.55 -1.01
C ASP A 164 37.95 30.65 0.23
N ARG A 165 37.18 29.56 0.10
CA ARG A 165 36.96 28.59 1.19
C ARG A 165 38.06 27.53 1.28
N ARG A 166 38.99 27.48 0.31
CA ARG A 166 40.10 26.52 0.27
C ARG A 166 41.38 27.08 0.86
N VAL A 167 41.40 28.37 1.19
CA VAL A 167 42.49 28.98 1.93
C VAL A 167 42.14 28.78 3.40
N GLU A 168 42.96 28.05 4.14
CA GLU A 168 42.89 28.10 5.60
C GLU A 168 43.10 29.58 5.96
N ASP A 169 42.06 30.23 6.52
CA ASP A 169 42.27 31.53 7.13
C ASP A 169 43.37 31.34 8.17
N PRO A 170 44.51 32.03 8.04
CA PRO A 170 45.59 31.80 8.96
C PRO A 170 45.07 32.21 10.35
N PRO A 171 45.41 31.44 11.41
CA PRO A 171 44.84 31.65 12.75
C PRO A 171 44.89 33.13 13.16
N SER A 172 43.94 33.60 13.96
CA SER A 172 43.78 35.02 14.30
C SER A 172 45.07 35.70 14.83
N TRP A 173 45.98 34.94 15.41
CA TRP A 173 47.29 35.40 15.91
C TRP A 173 48.36 35.65 14.83
N SER A 174 48.20 35.11 13.62
CA SER A 174 49.14 35.32 12.51
C SER A 174 49.08 36.73 11.91
N ARG A 175 47.97 37.45 12.13
CA ARG A 175 47.71 38.80 11.60
C ARG A 175 48.39 39.92 12.41
N GLN A 176 49.03 39.60 13.53
CA GLN A 176 49.73 40.57 14.40
C GLN A 176 51.16 40.94 13.93
N GLN A 177 51.73 40.26 12.93
CA GLN A 177 53.14 40.51 12.55
C GLN A 177 53.37 41.58 11.48
N SER A 178 52.33 42.11 10.83
CA SER A 178 52.50 43.08 9.72
C SER A 178 52.06 44.52 10.02
N ARG A 179 51.62 44.83 11.26
CA ARG A 179 51.34 46.21 11.67
C ARG A 179 52.37 46.71 12.67
N GLY A 180 53.41 47.35 12.13
CA GLY A 180 54.25 48.30 12.84
C GLY A 180 55.59 47.76 13.32
N ARG A 181 56.64 47.96 12.52
CA ARG A 181 57.97 48.24 13.07
C ARG A 181 58.60 49.39 12.28
N ILE A 182 58.31 50.60 12.72
CA ILE A 182 59.15 51.77 12.46
C ILE A 182 60.53 51.44 13.03
N GLY A 183 61.54 51.49 12.17
CA GLY A 183 62.95 51.64 12.52
C GLY A 183 63.60 50.52 13.34
N CYS A 184 64.48 49.74 12.71
CA CYS A 184 65.89 49.75 13.13
C CYS A 184 66.75 49.04 12.09
N SER A 185 67.73 49.78 11.58
CA SER A 185 68.89 49.27 10.88
C SER A 185 69.54 48.16 11.73
N LEU A 186 69.63 46.94 11.18
CA LEU A 186 70.80 46.09 11.31
C LEU A 186 70.66 44.89 10.38
N ARG A 187 71.67 44.78 9.53
CA ARG A 187 71.92 43.77 8.52
C ARG A 187 72.08 42.40 9.17
N CYS A 188 71.09 41.52 9.05
CA CYS A 188 71.29 40.08 9.19
C CYS A 188 70.85 39.40 7.89
N VAL A 189 71.82 39.30 6.99
CA VAL A 189 71.87 38.25 5.97
C VAL A 189 71.84 36.93 6.72
N MET A 190 70.84 36.08 6.49
CA MET A 190 71.03 34.63 6.48
C MET A 190 70.11 34.05 5.42
N ASN A 191 70.80 33.38 4.51
CA ASN A 191 70.35 32.90 3.23
C ASN A 191 69.50 31.65 3.40
N ARG A 192 68.64 31.45 2.40
CA ARG A 192 67.83 30.26 2.13
C ARG A 192 68.68 29.00 2.18
N GLU A 193 68.14 27.91 2.72
CA GLU A 193 68.10 26.62 2.02
C GLU A 193 67.29 25.56 2.79
N LYS A 194 66.36 24.93 2.04
CA LYS A 194 65.95 23.52 2.12
C LYS A 194 65.19 23.03 3.37
N ILE A 195 63.85 23.15 3.34
CA ILE A 195 62.97 22.01 3.66
C ILE A 195 61.77 22.03 2.68
N LEU A 196 62.00 21.54 1.47
CA LEU A 196 60.97 20.87 0.67
C LEU A 196 61.56 19.51 0.34
N LEU A 197 60.89 18.44 0.75
CA LEU A 197 60.77 17.17 0.02
C LEU A 197 59.85 16.23 0.82
N TYR A 198 58.56 16.54 0.80
CA TYR A 198 57.54 15.49 0.73
C TYR A 198 57.18 15.37 -0.75
N LYS A 199 57.67 14.32 -1.42
CA LYS A 199 57.16 13.90 -2.72
C LYS A 199 57.15 12.38 -2.79
N TRP A 200 55.93 11.88 -2.99
CA TRP A 200 55.55 10.53 -3.32
C TRP A 200 56.20 10.03 -4.61
N MET A 201 56.64 8.77 -4.60
CA MET A 201 56.77 7.79 -5.70
C MET A 201 56.85 6.41 -5.00
N ILE A 202 56.17 5.31 -5.36
CA ILE A 202 55.73 4.80 -6.68
C ILE A 202 56.63 5.30 -7.80
#